data_AF-G2G8L0-F1
#
_entry.id   AF-G2G8L0-F1
#
_cell.length_a   1.000
_cell.length_b   1.000
_cell.length_c   1.000
_cell.angle_alpha   90.00
_cell.angle_beta   90.00
_cell.angle_gamma   90.00
#
_symmetry.space_group_name_H-M   'P 1'
#
loop_
_entity.id
_entity.type
_entity.pdbx_description
1 polymer ?
#
loop_
_entity_poly.entity_id
_entity_poly.type
_entity_poly.pdbx_seq_one_letter_code
_entity_poly.pdbx_strand_id
1 'polypeptide(L)'
;MHPGFVTAVEMLTMPPVCDLPEDRRSGDRCAYCGGVPDVDLGIRLSVLRGEVQVWRPKSCEPCARSRAREVFRGHVDTCARCCGADYCVDARAVHGLGWP
;
A
#
# COMPACT_ATOMS: atom_id res chain seq x y z
N MET A 1 -18.13 -4.02 9.97
CA MET A 1 -17.07 -4.78 10.66
C MET A 1 -15.81 -3.94 10.55
N HIS A 2 -15.33 -3.37 11.66
CA HIS A 2 -13.99 -2.79 11.77
C HIS A 2 -13.12 -3.85 12.44
N PRO A 3 -12.37 -4.67 11.68
CA PRO A 3 -11.36 -5.52 12.27
C PRO A 3 -10.05 -4.73 12.10
N GLY A 4 -9.55 -4.10 13.17
CA GLY A 4 -8.37 -3.24 13.16
C GLY A 4 -7.04 -3.94 12.83
N PHE A 5 -7.03 -4.83 11.84
CA PHE A 5 -5.88 -5.62 11.41
C PHE A 5 -5.22 -5.09 10.14
N VAL A 6 -5.91 -4.29 9.33
CA VAL A 6 -5.37 -3.72 8.08
C VAL A 6 -5.33 -2.21 8.22
N THR A 7 -4.12 -1.67 8.23
CA THR A 7 -3.86 -0.23 8.17
C THR A 7 -4.02 0.30 6.75
N ALA A 8 -4.23 1.61 6.60
CA ALA A 8 -4.37 2.23 5.28
C ALA A 8 -3.14 2.00 4.37
N VAL A 9 -1.93 1.99 4.96
CA VAL A 9 -0.69 1.72 4.22
C VAL A 9 -0.63 0.27 3.75
N GLU A 10 -1.24 -0.65 4.51
CA GLU A 10 -1.35 -2.05 4.13
C GLU A 10 -2.30 -2.27 2.96
N MET A 11 -3.19 -1.33 2.66
CA MET A 11 -4.06 -1.38 1.48
C MET A 11 -3.36 -0.96 0.18
N LEU A 12 -2.15 -0.37 0.25
CA LEU A 12 -1.42 0.06 -0.93
C LEU A 12 -0.97 -1.14 -1.77
N THR A 13 -1.20 -1.05 -3.07
CA THR A 13 -0.74 -2.06 -4.04
C THR A 13 0.78 -2.15 -4.02
N MET A 14 1.30 -3.36 -3.88
CA MET A 14 2.74 -3.62 -3.94
C MET A 14 3.17 -4.07 -5.34
N PRO A 15 4.37 -3.70 -5.82
CA PRO A 15 4.96 -4.35 -6.97
C PRO A 15 5.15 -5.85 -6.70
N PRO A 16 5.15 -6.70 -7.75
CA PRO A 16 5.42 -8.13 -7.58
C PRO A 16 6.77 -8.36 -6.90
N VAL A 17 6.77 -9.11 -5.78
CA VAL A 17 7.99 -9.33 -4.97
C VAL A 17 9.11 -10.01 -5.75
N CYS A 18 8.76 -10.83 -6.75
CA CYS A 18 9.71 -11.53 -7.62
C CYS A 18 10.52 -10.57 -8.51
N ASP A 19 9.97 -9.41 -8.81
CA ASP A 19 10.57 -8.42 -9.70
C ASP A 19 11.37 -7.36 -8.92
N LEU A 20 11.25 -7.35 -7.59
CA LEU A 20 11.94 -6.40 -6.74
C LEU A 20 13.37 -6.85 -6.43
N PRO A 21 14.37 -5.96 -6.59
CA PRO A 21 15.70 -6.18 -6.04
C PRO A 21 15.66 -6.31 -4.51
N GLU A 22 16.71 -6.93 -3.94
CA GLU A 22 16.76 -7.27 -2.52
C GLU A 22 16.65 -6.05 -1.58
N ASP A 23 17.32 -4.95 -1.92
CA ASP A 23 17.30 -3.68 -1.17
C ASP A 23 15.89 -3.04 -1.07
N ARG A 24 15.04 -3.28 -2.07
CA ARG A 24 13.64 -2.85 -2.06
C ARG A 24 12.76 -3.79 -1.26
N ARG A 25 13.10 -5.08 -1.19
CA ARG A 25 12.38 -6.08 -0.39
C ARG A 25 12.70 -5.95 1.10
N SER A 26 13.97 -5.68 1.44
CA SER A 26 14.42 -5.46 2.81
C SER A 26 13.90 -4.14 3.41
N GLY A 27 13.50 -3.20 2.55
CA GLY A 27 13.04 -1.87 2.95
C GLY A 27 14.17 -0.84 3.07
N ASP A 28 15.38 -1.15 2.59
CA ASP A 28 16.49 -0.19 2.51
C ASP A 28 16.25 0.89 1.46
N ARG A 29 15.46 0.55 0.44
CA ARG A 29 15.07 1.45 -0.65
C ARG A 29 13.57 1.42 -0.85
N CYS A 30 13.02 2.53 -1.37
CA CYS A 30 11.61 2.63 -1.70
C CYS A 30 11.19 1.48 -2.64
N ALA A 31 10.19 0.69 -2.23
CA ALA A 31 9.70 -0.45 -2.97
C ALA A 31 9.29 -0.10 -4.41
N TYR A 32 8.81 1.13 -4.64
CA TYR A 32 8.32 1.58 -5.93
C TYR A 32 9.42 2.15 -6.84
N CYS A 33 10.14 3.19 -6.38
CA CYS A 33 11.10 3.92 -7.22
C CYS A 33 12.57 3.60 -6.92
N GLY A 34 12.86 2.92 -5.81
CA GLY A 34 14.22 2.68 -5.34
C GLY A 34 14.91 3.89 -4.71
N GLY A 35 14.20 4.98 -4.41
CA GLY A 35 14.73 6.14 -3.69
C GLY A 35 14.90 5.91 -2.18
N VAL A 36 15.22 6.98 -1.43
CA VAL A 36 15.30 6.96 0.04
C VAL A 36 13.89 6.79 0.63
N PRO A 37 13.64 5.79 1.48
CA PRO A 37 12.32 5.58 2.08
C PRO A 37 12.13 6.36 3.39
N ASP A 38 10.89 6.76 3.66
CA ASP A 38 10.45 7.47 4.88
C ASP A 38 9.05 7.02 5.38
N VAL A 39 8.34 6.18 4.61
CA VAL A 39 7.04 5.60 4.95
C VAL A 39 7.16 4.08 5.12
N ASP A 40 6.77 3.56 6.28
CA ASP A 40 6.61 2.13 6.52
C ASP A 40 5.32 1.62 5.87
N LEU A 41 5.42 0.55 5.06
CA LEU A 41 4.28 -0.05 4.35
C LEU A 41 3.68 -1.26 5.07
N GLY A 42 4.11 -1.53 6.29
CA GLY A 42 3.69 -2.67 7.09
C GLY A 42 4.31 -3.99 6.63
N ILE A 43 3.88 -5.07 7.28
CA ILE A 43 4.37 -6.42 6.99
C ILE A 43 3.62 -6.98 5.78
N ARG A 44 4.38 -7.57 4.84
CA ARG A 44 3.84 -8.25 3.66
C ARG A 44 4.16 -9.73 3.68
N LEU A 45 3.19 -10.53 3.23
CA LEU A 45 3.36 -11.95 2.94
C LEU A 45 3.33 -12.13 1.42
N SER A 46 4.32 -12.82 0.87
CA SER A 46 4.36 -13.12 -0.55
C SER A 46 5.05 -14.45 -0.80
N VAL A 47 4.69 -15.14 -1.87
CA VAL A 47 5.35 -16.38 -2.27
C VAL A 47 6.57 -16.03 -3.14
N LEU A 48 7.76 -16.36 -2.67
CA LEU A 48 9.02 -16.19 -3.41
C LEU A 48 9.68 -17.55 -3.55
N ARG A 49 9.95 -17.97 -4.80
CA ARG A 49 10.56 -19.27 -5.11
C ARG A 49 9.84 -20.48 -4.48
N GLY A 50 8.50 -20.42 -4.42
CA GLY A 50 7.67 -21.50 -3.88
C GLY A 50 7.49 -21.48 -2.36
N GLU A 51 8.09 -20.53 -1.66
CA GLU A 51 8.00 -20.40 -0.21
C GLU A 51 7.29 -19.11 0.20
N VAL A 52 6.45 -19.18 1.25
CA VAL A 52 5.84 -17.98 1.85
C VAL A 52 6.91 -17.22 2.62
N GLN A 53 7.17 -15.99 2.21
CA GLN A 53 8.14 -15.11 2.86
C GLN A 53 7.46 -13.86 3.42
N VAL A 54 7.91 -13.50 4.62
CA VAL A 54 7.58 -12.24 5.29
C VAL A 54 8.61 -11.19 4.84
N TRP A 55 8.14 -10.02 4.42
CA TRP A 55 9.01 -8.88 4.12
C TRP A 55 8.41 -7.56 4.60
N ARG A 56 9.26 -6.56 4.84
CA ARG A 56 8.91 -5.27 5.46
C ARG A 56 9.26 -4.11 4.52
N PRO A 57 8.51 -3.92 3.43
CA PRO A 57 8.81 -2.88 2.47
C PRO A 57 8.62 -1.49 3.07
N LYS A 58 9.37 -0.54 2.51
CA LYS A 58 9.18 0.89 2.77
C LYS A 58 8.97 1.64 1.48
N SER A 59 8.49 2.87 1.55
CA SER A 59 8.36 3.77 0.41
C SER A 59 8.82 5.18 0.74
N CYS A 60 9.06 5.98 -0.30
CA CYS A 60 9.08 7.42 -0.14
C CYS A 60 7.65 7.98 -0.16
N GLU A 61 7.42 9.07 0.56
CA GLU A 61 6.14 9.76 0.68
C GLU A 61 5.47 10.06 -0.68
N PRO A 62 6.18 10.53 -1.73
CA PRO A 62 5.56 10.75 -3.03
C PRO A 62 5.00 9.47 -3.66
N CYS A 63 5.70 8.35 -3.53
CA CYS A 63 5.23 7.07 -4.05
C CYS A 63 4.05 6.53 -3.24
N ALA A 64 4.10 6.62 -1.90
CA ALA A 64 2.99 6.24 -1.04
C ALA A 64 1.71 7.00 -1.41
N ARG A 65 1.81 8.32 -1.57
CA ARG A 65 0.71 9.17 -2.02
C ARG A 65 0.18 8.77 -3.39
N SER A 66 1.08 8.55 -4.35
CA SER A 66 0.65 8.16 -5.70
C SER A 66 -0.13 6.85 -5.69
N ARG A 67 0.29 5.86 -4.91
CA ARG A 67 -0.42 4.58 -4.78
C ARG A 67 -1.70 4.70 -3.98
N ALA A 68 -1.74 5.53 -2.95
CA ALA A 68 -2.97 5.82 -2.22
C ALA A 68 -4.05 6.40 -3.14
N ARG A 69 -3.68 7.34 -4.03
CA ARG A 69 -4.62 7.91 -5.01
C ARG A 69 -5.16 6.87 -5.99
N GLU A 70 -4.31 5.96 -6.43
CA GLU A 70 -4.70 4.86 -7.32
C GLU A 70 -5.67 3.89 -6.64
N VAL A 71 -5.32 3.43 -5.43
CA VAL A 71 -6.18 2.55 -4.63
C VAL A 71 -7.50 3.22 -4.29
N PHE A 72 -7.47 4.50 -3.91
CA PHE A 72 -8.68 5.27 -3.62
C PHE A 72 -9.62 5.31 -4.83
N ARG A 73 -9.11 5.67 -6.01
CA ARG A 73 -9.90 5.71 -7.26
C ARG A 73 -10.52 4.35 -7.58
N GLY A 74 -9.71 3.29 -7.60
CA GLY A 74 -10.21 1.94 -7.86
C GLY A 74 -11.24 1.48 -6.83
N HIS A 75 -11.08 1.87 -5.56
CA HIS A 75 -12.03 1.56 -4.51
C HIS A 75 -13.37 2.28 -4.71
N VAL A 76 -13.37 3.60 -4.92
CA VAL A 76 -14.64 4.35 -5.06
C VAL A 76 -15.42 3.95 -6.30
N ASP A 77 -14.74 3.52 -7.37
CA ASP A 77 -15.40 3.06 -8.61
C ASP A 77 -16.10 1.69 -8.45
N THR A 78 -15.68 0.88 -7.48
CA THR A 78 -16.14 -0.51 -7.32
C THR A 78 -16.91 -0.78 -6.02
N CYS A 79 -16.76 0.08 -5.02
CA CYS A 79 -17.35 -0.12 -3.71
C CYS A 79 -18.79 0.40 -3.65
N ALA A 80 -19.76 -0.52 -3.54
CA ALA A 80 -21.18 -0.17 -3.38
C ALA A 80 -21.52 0.67 -2.13
N ARG A 81 -20.60 0.75 -1.16
CA ARG A 81 -20.76 1.61 0.04
C ARG A 81 -20.27 3.03 -0.16
N CYS A 82 -19.47 3.28 -1.20
CA CYS A 82 -19.06 4.64 -1.57
C CYS A 82 -20.11 5.16 -2.54
N CYS A 83 -20.96 6.09 -2.09
CA CYS A 83 -22.01 6.65 -2.93
C CYS A 83 -22.10 8.18 -2.73
N GLY A 84 -22.09 8.91 -3.84
CA GLY A 84 -22.14 10.37 -3.82
C GLY A 84 -20.98 10.99 -3.02
N ALA A 85 -21.30 11.66 -1.91
CA ALA A 85 -20.34 12.34 -1.05
C ALA A 85 -19.87 11.50 0.15
N ASP A 86 -20.41 10.30 0.34
CA ASP A 86 -20.10 9.46 1.51
C ASP A 86 -19.14 8.34 1.16
N TYR A 87 -17.93 8.43 1.71
CA TYR A 87 -16.89 7.41 1.59
C TYR A 87 -16.94 6.42 2.76
N CYS A 88 -16.79 5.14 2.45
CA CYS A 88 -16.65 4.12 3.49
C CYS A 88 -15.34 4.30 4.28
N VAL A 89 -15.22 3.59 5.41
CA VAL A 89 -14.07 3.73 6.33
C VAL A 89 -12.72 3.47 5.66
N ASP A 90 -12.66 2.49 4.75
CA ASP A 90 -11.45 2.12 4.03
C ASP A 90 -11.05 3.19 3.01
N ALA A 91 -12.03 3.71 2.26
CA ALA A 91 -11.83 4.80 1.32
C ALA A 91 -11.32 6.08 2.01
N ARG A 92 -11.89 6.43 3.18
CA ARG A 92 -11.41 7.58 3.98
C ARG A 92 -9.99 7.36 4.49
N ALA A 93 -9.67 6.14 4.93
CA ALA A 93 -8.35 5.81 5.44
C ALA A 93 -7.28 5.94 4.34
N VAL A 94 -7.54 5.41 3.14
CA VAL A 94 -6.63 5.55 1.99
C VAL A 94 -6.58 6.98 1.46
N HIS A 95 -7.70 7.70 1.44
CA HIS A 95 -7.72 9.12 1.07
C HIS A 95 -6.79 9.95 1.97
N GLY A 96 -6.79 9.70 3.28
CA GLY A 96 -5.88 10.38 4.22
C GLY A 96 -4.39 10.17 3.93
N LEU A 97 -4.01 9.14 3.16
CA LEU A 97 -2.63 8.93 2.72
C LEU A 97 -2.30 9.68 1.42
N GLY A 98 -3.28 9.90 0.55
CA GLY A 98 -3.08 10.44 -0.80
C GLY A 98 -3.07 11.97 -0.89
N TRP A 99 -3.64 12.64 0.10
CA TRP A 99 -3.83 14.09 0.13
C TRP A 99 -3.52 14.64 1.53
N PRO A 100 -2.74 15.73 1.63
CA PRO A 100 -2.45 16.40 2.89
C PRO A 100 -3.67 17.08 3.51
#